data_AF-A0A942VDH1-F1
#
_entry.id   AF-A0A942VDH1-F1
#
_cell.length_a   1.000
_cell.length_b   1.000
_cell.length_c   1.000
_cell.angle_alpha   90.00
_cell.angle_beta   90.00
_cell.angle_gamma   90.00
#
_symmetry.space_group_name_H-M   'P 1'
#
loop_
_entity.id
_entity.type
_entity.pdbx_description
1 polymer ?
#
loop_
_entity_poly.entity_id
_entity_poly.type
_entity_poly.pdbx_seq_one_letter_code
_entity_poly.pdbx_strand_id
1 'polypeptide(L)'
;MRFDKEYSREEWTKYLGDNFKYEYGSIPNQNSIIEKYIDCLDDSNNRAIVWLGDLNVDEDIGVYEIRIKNTKTGSRVKISKICTDIIKSGNRNSFGKGIFFILYSNENEKAYRISYVKYDKKVNENLEVKKDLSDPKRFTYLLGEGAKVKTAQSRLNKEAFSSVKKIEEAFSVEPVNKEFYKGIKISFDKIYKDVLKNFENEENASSDRLLSAKEFSLRFLGRALFCWFLREKDLIPKEIFDFINIGETKTKDNYYKEVLEELFFNILNVKMEERKIESKIINKYEKQIPFLNG
;
A
#
# COMPACT_ATOMS: atom_id res chain seq x y z
N MET A 1 -3.64 2.32 -22.62
CA MET A 1 -4.77 2.48 -21.68
C MET A 1 -4.40 3.52 -20.62
N ARG A 2 -5.35 4.33 -20.18
CA ARG A 2 -5.15 5.33 -19.11
C ARG A 2 -5.84 4.83 -17.84
N PHE A 3 -5.13 4.76 -16.72
CA PHE A 3 -5.65 4.14 -15.50
C PHE A 3 -6.45 5.08 -14.60
N ASP A 4 -6.41 6.38 -14.89
CA ASP A 4 -7.20 7.42 -14.24
C ASP A 4 -8.62 7.57 -14.83
N LYS A 5 -9.00 6.69 -15.74
CA LYS A 5 -10.35 6.60 -16.32
C LYS A 5 -11.17 5.51 -15.66
N GLU A 6 -12.49 5.65 -15.72
CA GLU A 6 -13.46 4.63 -15.30
C GLU A 6 -13.19 3.26 -15.94
N TYR A 7 -13.63 2.21 -15.26
CA TYR A 7 -13.49 0.84 -15.72
C TYR A 7 -14.18 0.63 -17.08
N SER A 8 -13.42 0.11 -18.05
CA SER A 8 -13.97 -0.41 -19.30
C SER A 8 -13.51 -1.84 -19.52
N ARG A 9 -14.46 -2.77 -19.54
CA ARG A 9 -14.19 -4.18 -19.86
C ARG A 9 -13.50 -4.30 -21.22
N GLU A 10 -13.97 -3.55 -22.22
CA GLU A 10 -13.41 -3.59 -23.57
C GLU A 10 -11.96 -3.09 -23.59
N GLU A 11 -11.63 -2.01 -22.88
CA GLU A 11 -10.25 -1.54 -22.81
C GLU A 11 -9.35 -2.54 -22.09
N TRP A 12 -9.81 -3.15 -20.99
CA TRP A 12 -9.03 -4.12 -20.22
C TRP A 12 -8.80 -5.43 -20.97
N THR A 13 -9.81 -5.96 -21.64
CA THR A 13 -9.67 -7.18 -22.45
C THR A 13 -8.66 -6.97 -23.58
N LYS A 14 -8.68 -5.80 -24.25
CA LYS A 14 -7.63 -5.41 -25.21
C LYS A 14 -6.26 -5.22 -24.54
N TYR A 15 -6.22 -4.71 -23.32
CA TYR A 15 -4.97 -4.42 -22.61
C TYR A 15 -4.26 -5.67 -22.07
N LEU A 16 -5.01 -6.70 -21.69
CA LEU A 16 -4.47 -8.02 -21.32
C LEU A 16 -3.79 -8.73 -22.51
N GLY A 17 -4.11 -8.31 -23.74
CA GLY A 17 -3.41 -8.71 -24.96
C GLY A 17 -3.77 -10.12 -25.44
N ASP A 18 -2.97 -10.61 -26.39
CA ASP A 18 -3.29 -11.82 -27.17
C ASP A 18 -3.34 -13.11 -26.33
N ASN A 19 -2.72 -13.10 -25.14
CA ASN A 19 -2.73 -14.23 -24.20
C ASN A 19 -4.10 -14.42 -23.52
N PHE A 20 -4.96 -13.40 -23.55
CA PHE A 20 -6.26 -13.45 -22.92
C PHE A 20 -7.33 -14.03 -23.85
N LYS A 21 -7.90 -15.17 -23.45
CA LYS A 21 -9.03 -15.80 -24.15
C LYS A 21 -10.33 -15.38 -23.49
N TYR A 22 -11.09 -14.56 -24.19
CA TYR A 22 -12.40 -14.10 -23.73
C TYR A 22 -13.46 -15.18 -23.96
N GLU A 23 -14.01 -15.74 -22.88
CA GLU A 23 -15.03 -16.80 -22.94
C GLU A 23 -16.31 -16.43 -22.17
N TYR A 24 -16.24 -15.46 -21.25
CA TYR A 24 -17.34 -14.84 -20.49
C TYR A 24 -18.46 -15.75 -19.95
N GLY A 25 -18.61 -15.84 -18.64
CA GLY A 25 -19.74 -16.57 -18.05
C GLY A 25 -19.81 -16.57 -16.53
N SER A 26 -20.59 -17.51 -16.01
CA SER A 26 -20.71 -17.80 -14.58
C SER A 26 -19.62 -18.75 -14.09
N ILE A 27 -19.27 -18.66 -12.80
CA ILE A 27 -18.32 -19.58 -12.18
C ILE A 27 -19.01 -20.79 -11.53
N PRO A 28 -18.31 -21.91 -11.30
CA PRO A 28 -18.84 -22.99 -10.48
C PRO A 28 -19.18 -22.50 -9.06
N ASN A 29 -20.27 -23.02 -8.49
CA ASN A 29 -20.75 -22.65 -7.15
C ASN A 29 -21.05 -21.15 -6.96
N GLN A 30 -21.25 -20.39 -8.05
CA GLN A 30 -21.50 -18.95 -8.00
C GLN A 30 -22.63 -18.58 -7.04
N ASN A 31 -23.78 -19.24 -7.12
CA ASN A 31 -24.93 -18.94 -6.26
C ASN A 31 -24.61 -19.14 -4.78
N SER A 32 -23.87 -20.21 -4.43
CA SER A 32 -23.45 -20.46 -3.05
C SER A 32 -22.49 -19.38 -2.53
N ILE A 33 -21.57 -18.89 -3.38
CA ILE A 33 -20.67 -17.79 -3.03
C ILE A 33 -21.47 -16.48 -2.85
N ILE A 34 -22.43 -16.20 -3.74
CA ILE A 34 -23.29 -15.01 -3.66
C ILE A 34 -24.12 -15.03 -2.37
N GLU A 35 -24.77 -16.15 -2.05
CA GLU A 35 -25.54 -16.32 -0.81
C GLU A 35 -24.66 -16.11 0.43
N LYS A 36 -23.46 -16.70 0.45
CA LYS A 36 -22.50 -16.57 1.57
C LYS A 36 -22.06 -15.11 1.81
N TYR A 37 -22.00 -14.30 0.76
CA TYR A 37 -21.51 -12.91 0.81
C TYR A 37 -22.56 -11.91 0.37
N ILE A 38 -23.86 -12.21 0.56
CA ILE A 38 -24.98 -11.39 0.08
C ILE A 38 -25.00 -9.98 0.68
N ASP A 39 -24.40 -9.80 1.86
CA ASP A 39 -24.25 -8.51 2.54
C ASP A 39 -23.16 -7.61 1.92
N CYS A 40 -22.31 -8.19 1.05
CA CYS A 40 -21.15 -7.55 0.46
C CYS A 40 -21.24 -7.47 -1.07
N LEU A 41 -21.66 -8.55 -1.73
CA LEU A 41 -21.82 -8.62 -3.18
C LEU A 41 -23.10 -7.91 -3.62
N ASP A 42 -23.01 -7.20 -4.73
CA ASP A 42 -24.16 -6.62 -5.41
C ASP A 42 -24.54 -7.49 -6.60
N ASP A 43 -25.57 -8.32 -6.40
CA ASP A 43 -26.11 -9.19 -7.44
C ASP A 43 -27.28 -8.57 -8.20
N SER A 44 -27.41 -7.24 -8.15
CA SER A 44 -28.36 -6.54 -9.01
C SER A 44 -28.09 -6.92 -10.48
N ASN A 45 -29.13 -7.43 -11.15
CA ASN A 45 -29.07 -7.93 -12.53
C ASN A 45 -28.24 -9.22 -12.74
N ASN A 46 -28.06 -10.07 -11.74
CA ASN A 46 -27.30 -11.34 -11.83
C ASN A 46 -25.84 -11.13 -12.29
N ARG A 47 -25.21 -10.06 -11.80
CA ARG A 47 -23.87 -9.61 -12.22
C ARG A 47 -22.91 -9.42 -11.05
N ALA A 48 -23.18 -10.02 -9.88
CA ALA A 48 -22.27 -9.94 -8.73
C ALA A 48 -20.89 -10.50 -9.03
N ILE A 49 -20.83 -11.61 -9.75
CA ILE A 49 -19.60 -12.30 -10.11
C ILE A 49 -19.69 -12.69 -11.58
N VAL A 50 -18.64 -12.37 -12.32
CA VAL A 50 -18.54 -12.66 -13.74
C VAL A 50 -17.12 -13.14 -14.00
N TRP A 51 -16.97 -14.31 -14.62
CA TRP A 51 -15.70 -14.72 -15.21
C TRP A 51 -15.61 -14.14 -16.62
N LEU A 52 -14.51 -13.47 -16.94
CA LEU A 52 -14.28 -12.87 -18.26
C LEU A 52 -13.56 -13.83 -19.21
N GLY A 53 -12.87 -14.83 -18.68
CA GLY A 53 -12.00 -15.71 -19.44
C GLY A 53 -10.67 -15.95 -18.73
N ASP A 54 -9.76 -16.63 -19.41
CA ASP A 54 -8.45 -16.99 -18.86
C ASP A 54 -7.32 -16.26 -19.58
N LEU A 55 -6.39 -15.74 -18.79
CA LEU A 55 -5.10 -15.25 -19.25
C LEU A 55 -4.14 -16.44 -19.33
N ASN A 56 -3.84 -16.89 -20.55
CA ASN A 56 -2.99 -18.05 -20.82
C ASN A 56 -1.55 -17.57 -21.01
N VAL A 57 -0.78 -17.59 -19.93
CA VAL A 57 0.65 -17.29 -19.96
C VAL A 57 1.43 -18.60 -19.80
N ASP A 58 2.38 -18.67 -18.87
CA ASP A 58 3.00 -19.91 -18.41
C ASP A 58 2.05 -20.79 -17.57
N GLU A 59 1.01 -20.21 -16.99
CA GLU A 59 -0.10 -20.90 -16.33
C GLU A 59 -1.42 -20.17 -16.66
N ASP A 60 -2.55 -20.88 -16.59
CA ASP A 60 -3.88 -20.28 -16.79
C ASP A 60 -4.30 -19.47 -15.55
N ILE A 61 -4.53 -18.17 -15.73
CA ILE A 61 -4.99 -17.26 -14.67
C ILE A 61 -6.40 -16.77 -15.01
N GLY A 62 -7.37 -17.13 -14.18
CA GLY A 62 -8.75 -16.66 -14.36
C GLY A 62 -8.88 -15.16 -14.14
N VAL A 63 -9.64 -14.50 -15.01
CA VAL A 63 -9.95 -13.06 -14.92
C VAL A 63 -11.42 -12.89 -14.57
N TYR A 64 -11.70 -12.10 -13.54
CA TYR A 64 -13.03 -11.96 -12.96
C TYR A 64 -13.42 -10.49 -12.77
N GLU A 65 -14.70 -10.18 -12.93
CA GLU A 65 -15.31 -8.98 -12.38
C GLU A 65 -16.15 -9.35 -11.16
N ILE A 66 -16.04 -8.55 -10.10
CA ILE A 66 -16.91 -8.65 -8.94
C ILE A 66 -17.52 -7.28 -8.64
N ARG A 67 -18.82 -7.26 -8.36
CA ARG A 67 -19.55 -6.05 -7.93
C ARG A 67 -19.79 -6.08 -6.44
N ILE A 68 -19.39 -5.02 -5.76
CA ILE A 68 -19.44 -4.89 -4.32
C ILE A 68 -20.35 -3.71 -3.94
N LYS A 69 -21.27 -3.97 -3.01
CA LYS A 69 -22.12 -2.94 -2.41
C LYS A 69 -21.25 -1.90 -1.72
N ASN A 70 -21.48 -0.61 -1.99
CA ASN A 70 -20.81 0.48 -1.28
C ASN A 70 -21.34 0.57 0.15
N THR A 71 -20.79 -0.27 1.03
CA THR A 71 -21.10 -0.30 2.44
C THR A 71 -19.80 -0.38 3.23
N LYS A 72 -19.78 0.18 4.46
CA LYS A 72 -18.71 -0.07 5.45
C LYS A 72 -18.43 -1.57 5.66
N THR A 73 -19.33 -2.43 5.20
CA THR A 73 -19.35 -3.89 5.27
C THR A 73 -18.45 -4.58 4.24
N GLY A 74 -18.08 -3.93 3.13
CA GLY A 74 -17.13 -4.42 2.12
C GLY A 74 -15.67 -4.39 2.62
N SER A 75 -15.41 -5.01 3.77
CA SER A 75 -14.09 -4.94 4.40
C SER A 75 -13.04 -5.54 3.48
N ARG A 76 -11.83 -4.96 3.52
CA ARG A 76 -10.65 -5.46 2.80
C ARG A 76 -10.51 -6.99 2.93
N VAL A 77 -10.84 -7.51 4.11
CA VAL A 77 -10.83 -8.93 4.47
C VAL A 77 -11.92 -9.72 3.74
N LYS A 78 -13.18 -9.25 3.71
CA LYS A 78 -14.27 -9.95 3.01
C LYS A 78 -14.01 -10.06 1.52
N ILE A 79 -13.55 -8.99 0.88
CA ILE A 79 -13.16 -9.03 -0.54
C ILE A 79 -12.07 -10.09 -0.76
N SER A 80 -11.11 -10.24 0.17
CA SER A 80 -10.06 -11.26 0.04
C SER A 80 -10.65 -12.67 0.13
N LYS A 81 -11.60 -12.89 1.04
CA LYS A 81 -12.31 -14.17 1.18
C LYS A 81 -13.14 -14.50 -0.05
N ILE A 82 -13.88 -13.53 -0.60
CA ILE A 82 -14.65 -13.68 -1.85
C ILE A 82 -13.73 -14.14 -2.98
N CYS A 83 -12.66 -13.39 -3.28
CA CYS A 83 -11.74 -13.77 -4.34
C CYS A 83 -11.10 -15.14 -4.12
N THR A 84 -10.78 -15.47 -2.86
CA THR A 84 -10.24 -16.79 -2.48
C THR A 84 -11.22 -17.91 -2.76
N ASP A 85 -12.48 -17.74 -2.36
CA ASP A 85 -13.51 -18.76 -2.57
C ASP A 85 -13.78 -18.95 -4.06
N ILE A 86 -13.74 -17.87 -4.85
CA ILE A 86 -13.83 -17.94 -6.32
C ILE A 86 -12.70 -18.81 -6.90
N ILE A 87 -11.43 -18.50 -6.61
CA ILE A 87 -10.30 -19.28 -7.17
C ILE A 87 -10.19 -20.71 -6.60
N LYS A 88 -10.86 -21.01 -5.48
CA LYS A 88 -10.96 -22.37 -4.92
C LYS A 88 -12.11 -23.18 -5.53
N SER A 89 -13.12 -22.51 -6.09
CA SER A 89 -14.33 -23.15 -6.62
C SER A 89 -14.19 -23.71 -8.04
N GLY A 90 -13.15 -23.34 -8.79
CA GLY A 90 -12.93 -23.76 -10.18
C GLY A 90 -12.68 -25.28 -10.35
N ASN A 91 -13.28 -25.89 -11.37
CA ASN A 91 -13.29 -27.35 -11.58
C ASN A 91 -12.26 -27.89 -12.58
N ARG A 92 -11.35 -27.07 -13.13
CA ARG A 92 -10.26 -27.51 -14.03
C ARG A 92 -9.09 -26.53 -13.91
N ASN A 93 -7.90 -27.02 -13.55
CA ASN A 93 -6.55 -26.46 -13.74
C ASN A 93 -6.21 -24.96 -13.47
N SER A 94 -7.14 -24.04 -13.21
CA SER A 94 -6.86 -22.64 -12.83
C SER A 94 -6.53 -22.48 -11.33
N PHE A 95 -6.07 -23.56 -10.68
CA PHE A 95 -6.01 -23.66 -9.22
C PHE A 95 -4.98 -22.71 -8.63
N GLY A 96 -5.50 -21.63 -8.07
CA GLY A 96 -4.81 -20.84 -7.06
C GLY A 96 -4.36 -19.46 -7.52
N LYS A 97 -4.67 -18.97 -8.72
CA LYS A 97 -4.33 -17.60 -9.15
C LYS A 97 -5.51 -16.95 -9.87
N GLY A 98 -5.70 -15.65 -9.68
CA GLY A 98 -6.74 -14.90 -10.39
C GLY A 98 -6.51 -13.40 -10.41
N ILE A 99 -6.95 -12.76 -11.49
CA ILE A 99 -7.03 -11.30 -11.63
C ILE A 99 -8.49 -10.89 -11.42
N PHE A 100 -8.72 -9.90 -10.55
CA PHE A 100 -10.05 -9.45 -10.15
C PHE A 100 -10.19 -7.96 -10.38
N PHE A 101 -11.21 -7.58 -11.14
CA PHE A 101 -11.72 -6.22 -11.20
C PHE A 101 -12.84 -6.06 -10.17
N ILE A 102 -12.59 -5.24 -9.15
CA ILE A 102 -13.52 -4.98 -8.05
C ILE A 102 -14.20 -3.65 -8.34
N LEU A 103 -15.48 -3.73 -8.69
CA LEU A 103 -16.34 -2.62 -9.08
C LEU A 103 -17.28 -2.29 -7.92
N TYR A 104 -17.53 -1.00 -7.67
CA TYR A 104 -18.45 -0.56 -6.62
C TYR A 104 -19.79 -0.17 -7.22
N SER A 105 -20.88 -0.54 -6.55
CA SER A 105 -22.24 -0.28 -7.03
C SER A 105 -22.68 1.18 -6.94
N ASN A 106 -21.91 2.02 -6.26
CA ASN A 106 -22.22 3.44 -6.18
C ASN A 106 -21.86 4.10 -7.52
N GLU A 107 -22.87 4.62 -8.22
CA GLU A 107 -22.70 5.27 -9.53
C GLU A 107 -21.80 6.52 -9.47
N ASN A 108 -21.64 7.13 -8.28
CA ASN A 108 -20.71 8.24 -8.08
C ASN A 108 -19.25 7.78 -7.87
N GLU A 109 -19.03 6.49 -7.61
CA GLU A 109 -17.70 5.92 -7.37
C GLU A 109 -17.15 5.31 -8.66
N LYS A 110 -16.47 6.16 -9.44
CA LYS A 110 -15.79 5.75 -10.67
C LYS A 110 -14.41 5.11 -10.46
N ALA A 111 -13.98 5.03 -9.19
CA ALA A 111 -12.79 4.32 -8.81
C ALA A 111 -13.07 2.80 -8.76
N TYR A 112 -12.11 1.99 -9.16
CA TYR A 112 -12.21 0.53 -9.09
C TYR A 112 -10.87 -0.05 -8.67
N ARG A 113 -10.85 -1.33 -8.27
CA ARG A 113 -9.58 -2.00 -7.95
C ARG A 113 -9.28 -3.09 -8.96
N ILE A 114 -8.02 -3.21 -9.33
CA ILE A 114 -7.49 -4.42 -9.94
C ILE A 114 -6.70 -5.18 -8.89
N SER A 115 -6.94 -6.48 -8.79
CA SER A 115 -6.34 -7.33 -7.77
C SER A 115 -5.79 -8.60 -8.36
N TYR A 116 -4.55 -8.94 -8.00
CA TYR A 116 -4.00 -10.27 -8.22
C TYR A 116 -4.08 -11.05 -6.91
N VAL A 117 -4.76 -12.20 -6.95
CA VAL A 117 -4.93 -13.09 -5.81
C VAL A 117 -4.23 -14.40 -6.13
N LYS A 118 -3.43 -14.90 -5.19
CA LYS A 118 -2.79 -16.19 -5.32
C LYS A 118 -2.86 -17.04 -4.06
N TYR A 119 -2.74 -18.35 -4.26
CA TYR A 119 -2.80 -19.40 -3.27
C TYR A 119 -1.64 -20.36 -3.55
N ASP A 120 -0.50 -20.15 -2.89
CA ASP A 120 0.70 -20.95 -3.11
C ASP A 120 0.52 -22.34 -2.44
N LYS A 121 0.90 -23.42 -3.14
CA LYS A 121 0.97 -24.78 -2.59
C LYS A 121 2.12 -24.85 -1.56
N LYS A 122 1.87 -25.34 -0.34
CA LYS A 122 2.97 -25.65 0.58
C LYS A 122 3.53 -27.03 0.25
N VAL A 123 4.85 -27.10 0.12
CA VAL A 123 5.62 -28.34 -0.04
C VAL A 123 6.25 -28.66 1.32
N ASN A 124 6.16 -29.90 1.79
CA ASN A 124 6.84 -30.31 3.03
C ASN A 124 8.33 -30.60 2.76
N GLU A 125 9.11 -30.84 3.83
CA GLU A 125 10.55 -31.18 3.74
C GLU A 125 10.83 -32.45 2.91
N ASN A 126 9.81 -33.30 2.69
CA ASN A 126 9.89 -34.53 1.89
C ASN A 126 9.48 -34.33 0.41
N LEU A 127 9.32 -33.09 -0.06
CA LEU A 127 8.85 -32.75 -1.41
C LEU A 127 7.42 -33.25 -1.73
N GLU A 128 6.68 -33.72 -0.74
CA GLU A 128 5.29 -34.11 -0.90
C GLU A 128 4.42 -32.85 -0.83
N VAL A 129 3.57 -32.68 -1.84
CA VAL A 129 2.60 -31.60 -1.89
C VAL A 129 1.52 -31.90 -0.85
N LYS A 130 1.60 -31.28 0.33
CA LYS A 130 0.46 -31.27 1.26
C LYS A 130 -0.69 -30.49 0.62
N LYS A 131 -1.92 -30.97 0.83
CA LYS A 131 -3.16 -30.21 0.57
C LYS A 131 -3.31 -28.97 1.48
N ASP A 132 -2.38 -28.75 2.41
CA ASP A 132 -2.32 -27.58 3.28
C ASP A 132 -1.77 -26.39 2.50
N LEU A 133 -2.63 -25.70 1.78
CA LEU A 133 -2.29 -24.54 0.98
C LEU A 133 -1.99 -23.32 1.89
N SER A 134 -1.06 -22.46 1.48
CA SER A 134 -0.69 -21.23 2.23
C SER A 134 -1.83 -20.21 2.27
N ASP A 135 -1.83 -19.27 3.20
CA ASP A 135 -2.87 -18.23 3.23
C ASP A 135 -2.90 -17.45 1.91
N PRO A 136 -4.08 -17.21 1.34
CA PRO A 136 -4.22 -16.52 0.05
C PRO A 136 -3.70 -15.09 0.17
N LYS A 137 -2.83 -14.71 -0.75
CA LYS A 137 -2.28 -13.36 -0.83
C LYS A 137 -3.06 -12.56 -1.86
N ARG A 138 -3.49 -11.35 -1.50
CA ARG A 138 -4.09 -10.39 -2.43
C ARG A 138 -3.25 -9.14 -2.53
N PHE A 139 -2.82 -8.85 -3.74
CA PHE A 139 -2.19 -7.61 -4.13
C PHE A 139 -3.21 -6.76 -4.88
N THR A 140 -3.19 -5.44 -4.70
CA THR A 140 -4.26 -4.57 -5.23
C THR A 140 -3.77 -3.18 -5.57
N TYR A 141 -4.25 -2.64 -6.68
CA TYR A 141 -4.14 -1.23 -7.03
C TYR A 141 -5.53 -0.60 -7.10
N LEU A 142 -5.63 0.65 -6.65
CA LEU A 142 -6.81 1.49 -6.84
C LEU A 142 -6.62 2.31 -8.12
N LEU A 143 -7.57 2.20 -9.05
CA LEU A 143 -7.60 2.85 -10.35
C LEU A 143 -8.90 3.67 -10.49
N GLY A 144 -9.05 4.39 -11.61
CA GLY A 144 -10.23 5.19 -11.90
C GLY A 144 -10.09 6.67 -11.52
N GLU A 145 -11.16 7.43 -11.77
CA GLU A 145 -11.18 8.88 -11.51
C GLU A 145 -10.89 9.16 -10.02
N GLY A 146 -9.99 10.12 -9.76
CA GLY A 146 -9.58 10.49 -8.40
C GLY A 146 -8.53 9.57 -7.75
N ALA A 147 -8.14 8.45 -8.38
CA ALA A 147 -7.11 7.57 -7.85
C ALA A 147 -5.67 8.04 -8.18
N LYS A 148 -4.72 7.83 -7.26
CA LYS A 148 -3.29 8.04 -7.52
C LYS A 148 -2.71 6.84 -8.29
N VAL A 149 -2.74 6.89 -9.62
CA VAL A 149 -2.46 5.71 -10.48
C VAL A 149 -1.03 5.57 -10.99
N LYS A 150 -0.13 6.52 -10.71
CA LYS A 150 1.24 6.55 -11.28
C LYS A 150 2.00 5.23 -11.11
N THR A 151 1.98 4.66 -9.90
CA THR A 151 2.66 3.38 -9.62
C THR A 151 2.05 2.23 -10.40
N ALA A 152 0.72 2.10 -10.39
CA ALA A 152 0.02 1.06 -11.13
C ALA A 152 0.30 1.16 -12.64
N GLN A 153 0.28 2.37 -13.18
CA GLN A 153 0.51 2.62 -14.61
C GLN A 153 1.95 2.33 -15.04
N SER A 154 2.93 2.54 -14.16
CA SER A 154 4.33 2.15 -14.40
C SER A 154 4.53 0.63 -14.31
N ARG A 155 3.85 -0.03 -13.36
CA ARG A 155 4.08 -1.44 -13.02
C ARG A 155 3.27 -2.40 -13.89
N LEU A 156 1.98 -2.14 -14.11
CA LEU A 156 1.09 -2.93 -14.97
C LEU A 156 1.20 -2.47 -16.43
N ASN A 157 2.43 -2.38 -16.95
CA ASN A 157 2.65 -2.10 -18.37
C ASN A 157 2.25 -3.32 -19.23
N LYS A 158 2.35 -3.22 -20.56
CA LYS A 158 1.96 -4.32 -21.47
C LYS A 158 2.72 -5.64 -21.19
N GLU A 159 3.98 -5.57 -20.76
CA GLU A 159 4.76 -6.76 -20.44
C GLU A 159 4.38 -7.39 -19.10
N ALA A 160 3.63 -6.68 -18.25
CA ALA A 160 3.23 -7.17 -16.93
C ALA A 160 2.40 -8.45 -17.02
N PHE A 161 1.65 -8.66 -18.10
CA PHE A 161 0.79 -9.83 -18.32
C PHE A 161 1.42 -10.87 -19.24
N SER A 162 2.75 -10.87 -19.40
CA SER A 162 3.47 -11.83 -20.25
C SER A 162 3.81 -13.17 -19.56
N SER A 163 3.85 -13.19 -18.23
CA SER A 163 4.13 -14.38 -17.40
C SER A 163 3.64 -14.16 -15.98
N VAL A 164 3.37 -15.24 -15.25
CA VAL A 164 3.03 -15.24 -13.82
C VAL A 164 4.05 -14.44 -13.03
N LYS A 165 5.36 -14.63 -13.31
CA LYS A 165 6.43 -13.89 -12.63
C LYS A 165 6.32 -12.38 -12.84
N LYS A 166 6.07 -11.94 -14.08
CA LYS A 166 5.91 -10.50 -14.39
C LYS A 166 4.65 -9.92 -13.75
N ILE A 167 3.57 -10.69 -13.66
CA ILE A 167 2.35 -10.30 -12.94
C ILE A 167 2.68 -10.12 -11.45
N GLU A 168 3.36 -11.09 -10.84
CA GLU A 168 3.77 -11.03 -9.44
C GLU A 168 4.68 -9.83 -9.16
N GLU A 169 5.67 -9.57 -10.01
CA GLU A 169 6.57 -8.40 -9.90
C GLU A 169 5.82 -7.06 -10.04
N ALA A 170 4.84 -7.01 -10.95
CA ALA A 170 4.03 -5.81 -11.18
C ALA A 170 3.07 -5.52 -10.02
N PHE A 171 2.53 -6.56 -9.37
CA PHE A 171 1.65 -6.44 -8.21
C PHE A 171 2.37 -6.42 -6.85
N SER A 172 3.64 -6.85 -6.80
CA SER A 172 4.42 -6.86 -5.58
C SER A 172 4.88 -5.46 -5.17
N VAL A 173 4.62 -5.12 -3.91
CA VAL A 173 5.17 -3.92 -3.25
C VAL A 173 6.57 -4.16 -2.68
N GLU A 174 7.09 -5.39 -2.74
CA GLU A 174 8.39 -5.75 -2.16
C GLU A 174 9.56 -4.95 -2.72
N PRO A 175 9.66 -4.67 -4.04
CA PRO A 175 10.76 -3.85 -4.55
C PRO A 175 10.76 -2.44 -3.97
N VAL A 176 9.57 -1.83 -3.84
CA VAL A 176 9.39 -0.49 -3.23
C VAL A 176 9.76 -0.54 -1.74
N ASN A 177 9.36 -1.58 -1.03
CA ASN A 177 9.73 -1.76 0.38
C ASN A 177 11.25 -1.92 0.56
N LYS A 178 11.91 -2.72 -0.30
CA LYS A 178 13.37 -2.92 -0.21
C LYS A 178 14.13 -1.62 -0.43
N GLU A 179 13.78 -0.84 -1.45
CA GLU A 179 14.40 0.46 -1.71
C GLU A 179 14.14 1.45 -0.58
N PHE A 180 12.91 1.47 -0.04
CA PHE A 180 12.55 2.28 1.11
C PHE A 180 13.40 1.94 2.35
N TYR A 181 13.49 0.66 2.74
CA TYR A 181 14.32 0.25 3.88
C TYR A 181 15.81 0.46 3.64
N LYS A 182 16.29 0.32 2.39
CA LYS A 182 17.66 0.70 2.02
C LYS A 182 17.91 2.19 2.25
N GLY A 183 16.97 3.05 1.85
CA GLY A 183 17.02 4.50 2.10
C GLY A 183 16.99 4.84 3.59
N ILE A 184 16.16 4.15 4.38
CA ILE A 184 16.16 4.27 5.85
C ILE A 184 17.53 3.92 6.42
N LYS A 185 18.12 2.79 6.03
CA LYS A 185 19.44 2.38 6.51
C LYS A 185 20.51 3.42 6.19
N ILE A 186 20.57 3.89 4.94
CA ILE A 186 21.54 4.92 4.51
C ILE A 186 21.35 6.22 5.33
N SER A 187 20.11 6.62 5.60
CA SER A 187 19.82 7.82 6.38
C SER A 187 20.19 7.65 7.85
N PHE A 188 19.86 6.49 8.43
CA PHE A 188 20.26 6.12 9.78
C PHE A 188 21.77 6.16 9.96
N ASP A 189 22.53 5.53 9.06
CA ASP A 189 23.99 5.47 9.14
C ASP A 189 24.61 6.88 9.10
N LYS A 190 24.05 7.79 8.29
CA LYS A 190 24.47 9.20 8.25
C LYS A 190 24.19 9.94 9.57
N ILE A 191 22.96 9.85 10.06
CA ILE A 191 22.54 10.50 11.31
C ILE A 191 23.40 9.98 12.48
N TYR A 192 23.56 8.66 12.57
CA TYR A 192 24.34 8.02 13.62
C TYR A 192 25.80 8.48 13.60
N LYS A 193 26.41 8.56 12.42
CA LYS A 193 27.77 9.09 12.26
C LYS A 193 27.87 10.55 12.70
N ASP A 194 26.91 11.39 12.35
CA ASP A 194 26.94 12.81 12.73
C ASP A 194 26.68 13.01 14.24
N VAL A 195 25.83 12.17 14.84
CA VAL A 195 25.62 12.15 16.29
C VAL A 195 26.88 11.72 17.02
N LEU A 196 27.62 10.73 16.50
CA LEU A 196 28.89 10.28 17.08
C LEU A 196 29.96 11.38 17.12
N LYS A 197 30.03 12.26 16.12
CA LYS A 197 30.97 13.40 16.11
C LYS A 197 30.80 14.36 17.29
N ASN A 198 29.59 14.44 17.86
CA ASN A 198 29.31 15.27 19.03
C ASN A 198 29.77 14.61 20.34
N PHE A 199 30.20 13.36 20.31
CA PHE A 199 30.88 12.73 21.44
C PHE A 199 32.38 12.94 21.26
N GLU A 200 33.01 13.70 22.15
CA GLU A 200 34.46 13.90 22.15
C GLU A 200 35.17 12.52 22.16
N ASN A 201 36.04 12.30 21.16
CA ASN A 201 36.79 11.08 20.85
C ASN A 201 35.96 9.88 20.36
N GLU A 202 35.69 9.84 19.03
CA GLU A 202 35.05 8.70 18.34
C GLU A 202 35.74 7.35 18.62
N GLU A 203 37.06 7.35 18.84
CA GLU A 203 37.87 6.14 19.03
C GLU A 203 37.77 5.53 20.45
N ASN A 204 37.22 6.25 21.44
CA ASN A 204 37.10 5.80 22.84
C ASN A 204 35.68 5.93 23.41
N ALA A 205 34.65 5.99 22.56
CA ALA A 205 33.27 6.05 23.03
C ALA A 205 32.92 4.76 23.79
N SER A 206 32.51 4.89 25.05
CA SER A 206 32.06 3.76 25.86
C SER A 206 30.86 3.06 25.20
N SER A 207 30.67 1.77 25.48
CA SER A 207 29.53 0.98 24.98
C SER A 207 28.19 1.69 25.21
N ASP A 208 28.02 2.34 26.37
CA ASP A 208 26.80 3.05 26.72
C ASP A 208 26.56 4.30 25.86
N ARG A 209 27.63 5.01 25.46
CA ARG A 209 27.55 6.17 24.56
C ARG A 209 27.17 5.74 23.14
N LEU A 210 27.78 4.66 22.64
CA LEU A 210 27.45 4.09 21.34
C LEU A 210 25.97 3.65 21.30
N LEU A 211 25.50 3.00 22.37
CA LEU A 211 24.10 2.62 22.51
C LEU A 211 23.17 3.85 22.52
N SER A 212 23.51 4.87 23.30
CA SER A 212 22.73 6.12 23.39
C SER A 212 22.64 6.85 22.04
N ALA A 213 23.76 6.96 21.32
CA ALA A 213 23.81 7.54 19.98
C ALA A 213 22.93 6.76 19.00
N LYS A 214 22.95 5.42 19.09
CA LYS A 214 22.14 4.53 18.25
C LYS A 214 20.65 4.71 18.53
N GLU A 215 20.27 4.73 19.80
CA GLU A 215 18.88 4.94 20.23
C GLU A 215 18.35 6.32 19.82
N PHE A 216 19.14 7.37 20.02
CA PHE A 216 18.80 8.72 19.58
C PHE A 216 18.56 8.75 18.07
N SER A 217 19.50 8.20 17.28
CA SER A 217 19.43 8.20 15.82
C SER A 217 18.20 7.46 15.31
N LEU A 218 17.86 6.33 15.94
CA LEU A 218 16.67 5.55 15.60
C LEU A 218 15.38 6.31 15.93
N ARG A 219 15.29 6.90 17.13
CA ARG A 219 14.13 7.69 17.57
C ARG A 219 13.94 8.92 16.70
N PHE A 220 15.03 9.63 16.39
CA PHE A 220 15.02 10.82 15.54
C PHE A 220 14.53 10.47 14.12
N LEU A 221 15.12 9.46 13.49
CA LEU A 221 14.70 9.02 12.16
C LEU A 221 13.24 8.56 12.14
N GLY A 222 12.81 7.81 13.17
CA GLY A 222 11.42 7.39 13.33
C GLY A 222 10.45 8.57 13.40
N ARG A 223 10.77 9.59 14.21
CA ARG A 223 9.95 10.82 14.33
C ARG A 223 9.93 11.64 13.05
N ALA A 224 11.06 11.76 12.37
CA ALA A 224 11.15 12.47 11.09
C ALA A 224 10.28 11.78 10.02
N LEU A 225 10.39 10.45 9.90
CA LEU A 225 9.54 9.65 9.00
C LEU A 225 8.06 9.76 9.36
N PHE A 226 7.73 9.73 10.65
CA PHE A 226 6.36 9.87 11.12
C PHE A 226 5.78 11.25 10.81
N CYS A 227 6.53 12.32 11.05
CA CYS A 227 6.09 13.67 10.69
C CYS A 227 5.91 13.84 9.18
N TRP A 228 6.78 13.23 8.37
CA TRP A 228 6.60 13.20 6.92
C TRP A 228 5.28 12.49 6.53
N PHE A 229 4.95 11.38 7.20
CA PHE A 229 3.67 10.71 7.00
C PHE A 229 2.48 11.59 7.40
N LEU A 230 2.54 12.28 8.54
CA LEU A 230 1.49 13.21 8.98
C LEU A 230 1.31 14.37 8.01
N ARG A 231 2.41 14.89 7.44
CA ARG A 231 2.39 15.89 6.37
C ARG A 231 1.65 15.39 5.12
N GLU A 232 1.89 14.16 4.69
CA GLU A 232 1.18 13.55 3.55
C GLU A 232 -0.30 13.23 3.85
N LYS A 233 -0.69 13.23 5.12
CA LYS A 233 -2.08 13.15 5.59
C LYS A 233 -2.72 14.53 5.82
N ASP A 234 -2.01 15.60 5.47
CA ASP A 234 -2.41 17.00 5.70
C ASP A 234 -2.73 17.29 7.18
N LEU A 235 -2.08 16.57 8.11
CA LEU A 235 -2.15 16.79 9.57
C LEU A 235 -1.02 17.69 10.08
N ILE A 236 0.03 17.87 9.27
CA ILE A 236 1.07 18.86 9.50
C ILE A 236 1.19 19.72 8.23
N PRO A 237 1.15 21.06 8.34
CA PRO A 237 1.35 21.95 7.20
C PRO A 237 2.64 21.66 6.44
N LYS A 238 2.56 21.66 5.10
CA LYS A 238 3.68 21.25 4.23
C LYS A 238 4.85 22.22 4.31
N GLU A 239 4.56 23.48 4.64
CA GLU A 239 5.47 24.61 4.82
C GLU A 239 6.48 24.37 5.95
N ILE A 240 6.12 23.58 6.97
CA ILE A 240 7.03 23.25 8.08
C ILE A 240 8.24 22.46 7.57
N PHE A 241 8.06 21.62 6.56
CA PHE A 241 9.11 20.77 5.97
C PHE A 241 9.58 21.27 4.61
N ASP A 242 9.35 22.54 4.27
CA ASP A 242 9.79 23.11 3.00
C ASP A 242 11.26 23.55 3.07
N PHE A 243 12.16 22.62 2.72
CA PHE A 243 13.61 22.79 2.78
C PHE A 243 14.16 23.90 1.87
N ILE A 244 13.40 24.37 0.88
CA ILE A 244 13.82 25.46 -0.02
C ILE A 244 13.80 26.79 0.74
N ASN A 245 12.74 27.05 1.53
CA ASN A 245 12.61 28.25 2.35
C ASN A 245 13.55 28.27 3.58
N ILE A 246 13.99 27.08 4.04
CA ILE A 246 14.92 26.95 5.18
C ILE A 246 16.33 27.42 4.82
N GLY A 247 16.73 27.30 3.54
CA GLY A 247 18.06 27.69 3.06
C GLY A 247 18.31 29.20 3.01
N GLU A 248 17.25 30.01 2.93
CA GLU A 248 17.32 31.48 2.85
C GLU A 248 17.09 32.18 4.20
N THR A 249 16.70 31.42 5.23
CA THR A 249 16.46 31.94 6.59
C THR A 249 17.65 31.70 7.54
N LYS A 250 17.83 32.58 8.54
CA LYS A 250 18.83 32.47 9.62
C LYS A 250 18.73 31.20 10.50
N THR A 251 17.82 30.28 10.18
CA THR A 251 17.49 29.06 10.94
C THR A 251 18.25 27.82 10.47
N LYS A 252 19.11 27.94 9.43
CA LYS A 252 19.89 26.83 8.88
C LYS A 252 20.71 26.07 9.93
N ASP A 253 21.25 26.79 10.91
CA ASP A 253 22.09 26.20 11.98
C ASP A 253 21.29 25.69 13.18
N ASN A 254 19.98 25.95 13.25
CA ASN A 254 19.16 25.68 14.44
C ASN A 254 17.80 25.03 14.16
N TYR A 255 17.55 24.57 12.93
CA TYR A 255 16.28 23.97 12.51
C TYR A 255 15.83 22.80 13.41
N TYR A 256 16.78 22.00 13.91
CA TYR A 256 16.47 20.97 14.88
C TYR A 256 15.82 21.55 16.14
N LYS A 257 16.46 22.52 16.81
CA LYS A 257 15.94 23.08 18.07
C LYS A 257 14.69 23.93 17.86
N GLU A 258 14.70 24.78 16.85
CA GLU A 258 13.62 25.76 16.63
C GLU A 258 12.38 25.16 15.99
N VAL A 259 12.47 24.02 15.32
CA VAL A 259 11.33 23.44 14.60
C VAL A 259 11.07 22.01 15.05
N LEU A 260 12.06 21.13 14.91
CA LEU A 260 11.84 19.69 15.14
C LEU A 260 11.64 19.35 16.61
N GLU A 261 12.43 19.91 17.51
CA GLU A 261 12.33 19.66 18.96
C GLU A 261 10.97 20.15 19.49
N GLU A 262 10.61 21.39 19.18
CA GLU A 262 9.29 21.95 19.50
C GLU A 262 8.15 21.08 18.94
N LEU A 263 8.23 20.70 17.66
CA LEU A 263 7.22 19.85 17.03
C LEU A 263 7.11 18.48 17.72
N PHE A 264 8.24 17.82 18.00
CA PHE A 264 8.24 16.47 18.57
C PHE A 264 7.75 16.44 20.01
N PHE A 265 8.19 17.40 20.83
CA PHE A 265 8.03 17.31 22.28
C PHE A 265 6.94 18.22 22.84
N ASN A 266 6.70 19.38 22.23
CA ASN A 266 5.77 20.38 22.75
C ASN A 266 4.47 20.50 21.94
N ILE A 267 4.42 19.94 20.72
CA ILE A 267 3.20 19.94 19.90
C ILE A 267 2.59 18.56 19.81
N LEU A 268 3.32 17.61 19.25
CA LEU A 268 2.77 16.28 18.96
C LEU A 268 2.53 15.50 20.26
N ASN A 269 3.35 15.72 21.30
CA ASN A 269 3.27 14.99 22.56
C ASN A 269 2.58 15.76 23.70
N VAL A 270 1.99 16.94 23.44
CA VAL A 270 1.32 17.75 24.47
C VAL A 270 -0.07 18.17 23.97
N LYS A 271 -1.06 18.06 24.87
CA LYS A 271 -2.44 18.49 24.61
C LYS A 271 -2.48 19.98 24.28
N MET A 272 -3.40 20.38 23.40
CA MET A 272 -3.42 21.73 22.84
C MET A 272 -3.52 22.82 23.91
N GLU A 273 -4.22 22.57 25.01
CA GLU A 273 -4.42 23.51 26.11
C GLU A 273 -3.17 23.70 27.00
N GLU A 274 -2.22 22.75 26.93
CA GLU A 274 -1.02 22.69 27.78
C GLU A 274 0.24 23.10 27.04
N ARG A 275 0.13 23.42 25.73
CA ARG A 275 1.28 23.75 24.88
C ARG A 275 1.92 25.06 25.32
N LYS A 276 3.26 25.04 25.39
CA LYS A 276 4.10 26.22 25.60
C LYS A 276 5.07 26.28 24.45
N ILE A 277 4.79 27.15 23.49
CA ILE A 277 5.52 27.20 22.21
C ILE A 277 6.47 28.39 22.23
N GLU A 278 7.76 28.11 22.14
CA GLU A 278 8.80 29.14 22.04
C GLU A 278 9.12 29.47 20.57
N SER A 279 9.02 28.47 19.70
CA SER A 279 9.24 28.62 18.26
C SER A 279 8.22 29.54 17.59
N LYS A 280 8.71 30.64 17.00
CA LYS A 280 7.91 31.55 16.16
C LYS A 280 7.34 30.86 14.93
N ILE A 281 8.04 29.87 14.39
CA ILE A 281 7.62 29.14 13.18
C ILE A 281 6.46 28.21 13.52
N ILE A 282 6.61 27.39 14.55
CA ILE A 282 5.61 26.40 14.96
C ILE A 282 4.36 27.06 15.53
N ASN A 283 4.51 28.18 16.27
CA ASN A 283 3.38 28.90 16.86
C ASN A 283 2.31 29.28 15.81
N LYS A 284 2.73 29.65 14.58
CA LYS A 284 1.80 29.95 13.48
C LYS A 284 0.87 28.78 13.13
N TYR A 285 1.33 27.55 13.36
CA TYR A 285 0.67 26.32 12.91
C TYR A 285 0.09 25.47 14.04
N GLU A 286 0.26 25.88 15.31
CA GLU A 286 -0.14 25.14 16.50
C GLU A 286 -1.53 24.51 16.38
N LYS A 287 -2.54 25.33 16.08
CA LYS A 287 -3.95 24.92 16.07
C LYS A 287 -4.29 23.92 14.96
N GLN A 288 -3.42 23.79 13.96
CA GLN A 288 -3.60 22.88 12.83
C GLN A 288 -3.03 21.49 13.11
N ILE A 289 -2.09 21.39 14.06
CA ILE A 289 -1.37 20.15 14.34
C ILE A 289 -2.03 19.43 15.52
N PRO A 290 -2.52 18.19 15.32
CA PRO A 290 -3.18 17.46 16.39
C PRO A 290 -2.20 17.02 17.48
N PHE A 291 -2.72 16.84 18.69
CA PHE A 291 -2.05 16.05 19.71
C PHE A 291 -2.12 14.57 19.31
N LEU A 292 -0.98 13.89 19.33
CA LEU A 292 -0.85 12.47 19.08
C LEU A 292 -0.33 11.86 20.37
N ASN A 293 -1.19 11.16 21.10
CA ASN A 293 -0.82 10.46 22.33
C ASN A 293 0.59 9.82 22.18
N GLY A 294 1.46 10.08 23.16
CA GLY A 294 2.84 9.60 23.19
C GLY A 294 2.97 8.08 23.19
#